data_AF-A0A951PAF2-F1
#
_entry.id   AF-A0A951PAF2-F1
#
_cell.length_a   1.000
_cell.length_b   1.000
_cell.length_c   1.000
_cell.angle_alpha   90.00
_cell.angle_beta   90.00
_cell.angle_gamma   90.00
#
_symmetry.space_group_name_H-M   'P 1'
#
loop_
_entity.id
_entity.type
_entity.pdbx_description
1 polymer ?
#
loop_
_entity_poly.entity_id
_entity_poly.type
_entity_poly.pdbx_seq_one_letter_code
_entity_poly.pdbx_strand_id
1 'polypeptide(L)'
;MPTNLTPKQTKAIGLLGAGMNKTDTAQECGISRETLYQWLHQDDFNAALRDLHRRQGRLSFSRALSLVDDALATLSEIMTNPDQDPRCRVAAASKLLSFASTTFFDLDSEERLMKVEQELGLREKPKAG
;
A
#
# COMPACT_ATOMS: atom_id res chain seq x y z
N MET A 1 -5.83 -6.56 -18.06
CA MET A 1 -6.61 -5.30 -18.02
C MET A 1 -8.07 -5.69 -18.15
N PRO A 2 -8.98 -5.24 -17.28
CA PRO A 2 -10.42 -5.51 -17.47
C PRO A 2 -10.84 -4.94 -18.83
N THR A 3 -11.36 -5.81 -19.69
CA THR A 3 -11.46 -5.60 -21.14
C THR A 3 -12.65 -4.71 -21.55
N ASN A 4 -13.35 -4.08 -20.59
CA ASN A 4 -14.64 -3.44 -20.82
C ASN A 4 -14.73 -1.96 -20.38
N LEU A 5 -13.59 -1.26 -20.26
CA LEU A 5 -13.56 0.16 -19.89
C LEU A 5 -13.60 1.06 -21.12
N THR A 6 -14.50 2.04 -21.11
CA THR A 6 -14.53 3.10 -22.13
C THR A 6 -13.34 4.06 -21.98
N PRO A 7 -12.93 4.79 -23.04
CA PRO A 7 -11.85 5.79 -22.94
C PRO A 7 -12.08 6.84 -21.86
N LYS A 8 -13.33 7.28 -21.66
CA LYS A 8 -13.69 8.22 -20.59
C LYS A 8 -13.54 7.61 -19.21
N GLN A 9 -13.90 6.33 -19.03
CA GLN A 9 -13.67 5.61 -17.77
C GLN A 9 -12.18 5.47 -17.48
N THR A 10 -11.36 5.11 -18.46
CA THR A 10 -9.90 5.04 -18.30
C THR A 10 -9.30 6.40 -17.91
N LYS A 11 -9.74 7.49 -18.55
CA LYS A 11 -9.33 8.86 -18.17
C LYS A 11 -9.73 9.16 -16.72
N ALA A 12 -10.98 8.89 -16.34
CA ALA A 12 -11.48 9.12 -14.98
C ALA A 12 -10.70 8.33 -13.92
N ILE A 13 -10.39 7.05 -14.19
CA ILE A 13 -9.56 6.22 -13.30
C ILE A 13 -8.18 6.83 -13.11
N GLY A 14 -7.54 7.31 -14.18
CA GLY A 14 -6.24 7.99 -14.09
C GLY A 14 -6.27 9.24 -13.23
N LEU A 15 -7.30 10.08 -13.38
CA LEU A 15 -7.46 11.31 -12.60
C LEU A 15 -7.74 11.02 -11.12
N LEU A 16 -8.65 10.08 -10.83
CA LEU A 16 -8.94 9.65 -9.45
C LEU A 16 -7.71 9.03 -8.80
N GLY A 17 -6.96 8.20 -9.53
CA GLY A 17 -5.71 7.62 -9.06
C GLY A 17 -4.59 8.65 -8.83
N ALA A 18 -4.69 9.83 -9.43
CA ALA A 18 -3.80 10.97 -9.14
C ALA A 18 -4.27 11.80 -7.93
N GLY A 19 -5.37 11.43 -7.28
CA GLY A 19 -5.91 12.13 -6.10
C GLY A 19 -6.89 13.25 -6.43
N MET A 20 -7.30 13.42 -7.70
CA MET A 20 -8.32 14.40 -8.06
C MET A 20 -9.67 14.01 -7.43
N ASN A 21 -10.43 15.00 -6.97
CA ASN A 21 -11.75 14.73 -6.40
C ASN A 21 -12.76 14.35 -7.50
N LYS A 22 -13.90 13.77 -7.09
CA LYS A 22 -14.94 13.26 -8.00
C LYS A 22 -15.58 14.37 -8.85
N THR A 23 -15.74 15.56 -8.29
CA THR A 23 -16.34 16.71 -8.97
C THR A 23 -15.48 17.15 -10.15
N ASP A 24 -14.21 17.40 -9.89
CA ASP A 24 -13.27 17.92 -10.88
C ASP A 24 -12.97 16.84 -11.93
N THR A 25 -12.90 15.58 -11.51
CA THR A 25 -12.76 14.43 -12.43
C THR A 25 -13.92 14.37 -13.43
N ALA A 26 -15.16 14.53 -12.96
CA ALA A 26 -16.34 14.48 -13.83
C ALA A 26 -16.31 15.63 -14.86
N GLN A 27 -15.95 16.84 -14.41
CA GLN A 27 -15.78 18.00 -15.28
C GLN A 27 -14.69 17.77 -16.33
N GLU A 28 -13.52 17.30 -15.91
CA GLU A 28 -12.37 17.05 -16.78
C GLU A 28 -12.63 15.89 -17.78
N CYS A 29 -13.49 14.94 -17.42
CA CYS A 29 -13.92 13.87 -18.31
C CYS A 29 -15.12 14.25 -19.21
N GLY A 30 -15.69 15.44 -19.03
CA GLY A 30 -16.88 15.88 -19.76
C GLY A 30 -18.09 14.94 -19.53
N ILE A 31 -18.34 14.59 -18.27
CA ILE A 31 -19.47 13.75 -17.82
C ILE A 31 -20.18 14.40 -16.63
N SER A 32 -21.41 13.95 -16.33
CA SER A 32 -22.09 14.37 -15.10
C SER A 32 -21.45 13.67 -13.88
N ARG A 33 -21.58 14.30 -12.70
CA ARG A 33 -21.16 13.66 -11.44
C ARG A 33 -21.91 12.35 -11.22
N GLU A 34 -23.19 12.30 -11.56
CA GLU A 34 -24.04 11.12 -11.42
C GLU A 34 -23.53 9.94 -12.25
N THR A 35 -23.09 10.17 -13.49
CA THR A 35 -22.44 9.14 -14.31
C THR A 35 -21.18 8.60 -13.64
N LEU A 36 -20.34 9.47 -13.06
CA LEU A 36 -19.14 9.04 -12.34
C LEU A 36 -19.50 8.22 -11.09
N TYR A 37 -20.52 8.62 -10.34
CA TYR A 37 -21.01 7.84 -9.20
C TYR A 37 -21.49 6.45 -9.63
N GLN A 38 -22.26 6.35 -10.72
CA GLN A 38 -22.67 5.06 -11.27
C GLN A 38 -21.47 4.17 -11.63
N TRP A 39 -20.44 4.73 -12.28
CA TRP A 39 -19.22 3.98 -12.59
C TRP A 39 -18.49 3.48 -11.34
N LEU A 40 -18.44 4.25 -10.26
CA LEU A 40 -17.81 3.82 -9.00
C LEU A 40 -18.49 2.59 -8.38
N HIS A 41 -19.75 2.32 -8.72
CA HIS A 41 -20.50 1.13 -8.32
C HIS A 41 -20.37 -0.05 -9.29
N GLN A 42 -19.73 0.14 -10.45
CA GLN A 42 -19.48 -0.95 -11.40
C GLN A 42 -18.21 -1.71 -11.01
N ASP A 43 -18.31 -3.04 -11.00
CA ASP A 43 -17.21 -3.91 -10.56
C ASP A 43 -15.94 -3.72 -11.39
N ASP A 44 -16.06 -3.60 -12.72
CA ASP A 44 -14.90 -3.42 -13.61
C ASP A 44 -14.16 -2.11 -13.36
N PHE A 45 -14.89 -1.01 -13.19
CA PHE A 45 -14.31 0.31 -12.92
C PHE A 45 -13.65 0.33 -11.54
N ASN A 46 -14.35 -0.20 -10.53
CA ASN A 46 -13.84 -0.25 -9.16
C ASN A 46 -12.63 -1.19 -9.04
N ALA A 47 -12.65 -2.33 -9.72
CA ALA A 47 -11.50 -3.24 -9.80
C ALA A 47 -10.29 -2.57 -10.44
N ALA A 48 -10.48 -1.86 -11.56
CA ALA A 48 -9.39 -1.14 -12.23
C ALA A 48 -8.81 0.00 -11.37
N LEU A 49 -9.66 0.77 -10.69
CA LEU A 49 -9.21 1.82 -9.77
C LEU A 49 -8.45 1.24 -8.57
N ARG A 50 -8.96 0.15 -7.97
CA ARG A 50 -8.27 -0.56 -6.87
C ARG A 50 -6.92 -1.11 -7.32
N ASP A 51 -6.83 -1.66 -8.52
CA ASP A 51 -5.59 -2.18 -9.06
C ASP A 51 -4.57 -1.05 -9.33
N LEU A 52 -5.02 0.09 -9.86
CA LEU A 52 -4.17 1.29 -10.00
C LEU A 52 -3.63 1.75 -8.64
N HIS A 53 -4.49 1.90 -7.63
CA HIS A 53 -4.06 2.27 -6.28
C HIS A 53 -3.11 1.24 -5.68
N ARG A 54 -3.35 -0.06 -5.90
CA ARG A 54 -2.46 -1.13 -5.45
C ARG A 54 -1.08 -1.01 -6.08
N ARG A 55 -1.00 -0.75 -7.39
CA ARG A 55 0.27 -0.55 -8.11
C ARG A 55 1.01 0.70 -7.60
N GLN A 56 0.30 1.81 -7.42
CA GLN A 56 0.87 3.04 -6.87
C GLN A 56 1.34 2.83 -5.42
N GLY A 57 0.53 2.17 -4.61
CA GLY A 57 0.85 1.81 -3.23
C GLY A 57 2.10 0.92 -3.15
N ARG A 58 2.26 -0.06 -4.04
CA ARG A 58 3.46 -0.90 -4.13
C ARG A 58 4.73 -0.07 -4.41
N LEU A 59 4.65 0.92 -5.30
CA LEU A 59 5.79 1.81 -5.59
C LEU A 59 6.15 2.66 -4.38
N SER A 60 5.16 3.28 -3.74
CA SER A 60 5.37 4.08 -2.53
C SER A 60 5.90 3.23 -1.37
N PHE A 61 5.38 2.02 -1.22
CA PHE A 61 5.84 1.06 -0.22
C PHE A 61 7.27 0.60 -0.49
N SER A 62 7.64 0.30 -1.73
CA SER A 62 9.01 -0.04 -2.10
C SER A 62 9.99 1.09 -1.79
N ARG A 63 9.60 2.35 -2.00
CA ARG A 63 10.40 3.52 -1.60
C ARG A 63 10.51 3.68 -0.09
N ALA A 64 9.44 3.39 0.65
CA ALA A 64 9.48 3.40 2.11
C ALA A 64 10.40 2.30 2.63
N LEU A 65 10.31 1.09 2.08
CA LEU A 65 11.19 -0.03 2.42
C LEU A 65 12.66 0.29 2.18
N SER A 66 13.00 0.98 1.08
CA SER A 66 14.39 1.37 0.83
C SER A 66 14.96 2.37 1.84
N LEU A 67 14.12 3.02 2.65
CA LEU A 67 14.53 3.97 3.69
C LEU A 67 14.54 3.34 5.10
N VAL A 68 14.13 2.08 5.24
CA VAL A 68 14.05 1.42 6.55
C VAL A 68 15.42 1.31 7.19
N ASP A 69 16.44 0.89 6.43
CA ASP A 69 17.81 0.74 6.94
C ASP A 69 18.38 2.09 7.43
N ASP A 70 18.17 3.16 6.66
CA ASP A 70 18.59 4.52 7.04
C ASP A 70 17.86 5.01 8.30
N ALA A 71 16.56 4.72 8.41
CA ALA A 71 15.77 5.06 9.60
C ALA A 71 16.25 4.30 10.84
N LEU A 72 16.56 3.00 10.71
CA LEU A 72 17.12 2.18 11.78
C LEU A 72 18.50 2.68 12.21
N ALA A 73 19.36 3.05 11.26
CA ALA A 73 20.66 3.65 11.55
C ALA A 73 20.53 4.96 12.32
N THR A 74 19.61 5.84 11.89
CA THR A 74 19.32 7.11 12.56
C THR A 74 18.82 6.90 14.00
N LEU A 75 17.89 5.96 14.21
CA LEU A 75 17.41 5.63 15.56
C LEU A 75 18.52 5.05 16.44
N SER A 76 19.40 4.22 15.87
CA SER A 76 20.55 3.65 16.57
C SER A 76 21.57 4.72 17.00
N GLU A 77 21.86 5.67 16.12
CA GLU A 77 22.73 6.81 16.43
C GLU A 77 22.12 7.67 17.56
N ILE A 78 20.84 8.03 17.46
CA ILE A 78 20.18 8.85 18.48
C ILE A 78 20.17 8.15 19.83
N MET A 79 19.86 6.84 19.90
CA MET A 79 19.76 6.14 21.18
C MET A 79 21.13 5.92 21.86
N THR A 80 22.20 5.78 21.08
CA THR A 80 23.56 5.51 21.59
C THR A 80 24.38 6.76 21.85
N ASN A 81 24.01 7.90 21.27
CA ASN A 81 24.72 9.16 21.47
C ASN A 81 24.50 9.71 22.91
N PRO A 82 25.55 9.80 23.75
CA PRO A 82 25.43 10.29 25.12
C PRO A 82 25.13 11.79 25.24
N ASP A 83 25.40 12.57 24.18
CA ASP A 83 25.18 14.01 24.16
C ASP A 83 23.74 14.40 23.77
N GLN A 84 22.91 13.42 23.38
CA GLN A 84 21.50 13.63 23.09
C GLN A 84 20.64 13.71 24.36
N ASP A 85 19.54 14.45 24.28
CA ASP A 85 18.55 14.52 25.35
C ASP A 85 18.09 13.09 25.74
N PRO A 86 18.11 12.73 27.04
CA PRO A 86 17.70 11.40 27.49
C PRO A 86 16.31 10.96 27.00
N ARG A 87 15.36 11.90 26.83
CA ARG A 87 14.03 11.62 26.29
C ARG A 87 14.09 11.25 24.81
N CYS A 88 14.93 11.92 24.02
CA CYS A 88 15.16 11.58 22.62
C CYS A 88 15.77 10.18 22.48
N ARG A 89 16.73 9.85 23.34
CA ARG A 89 17.36 8.52 23.37
C ARG A 89 16.35 7.41 23.69
N VAL A 90 15.53 7.60 24.73
CA VAL A 90 14.45 6.66 25.08
C VAL A 90 13.44 6.54 23.95
N ALA A 91 13.00 7.65 23.36
CA ALA A 91 12.06 7.63 22.25
C ALA A 91 12.60 6.87 21.03
N ALA A 92 13.88 7.03 20.70
CA ALA A 92 14.52 6.30 19.61
C ALA A 92 14.58 4.79 19.90
N ALA A 93 15.00 4.41 21.10
CA ALA A 93 15.02 3.01 21.54
C ALA A 93 13.62 2.37 21.52
N SER A 94 12.60 3.08 22.03
CA SER A 94 11.21 2.59 22.02
C SER A 94 10.68 2.40 20.60
N LYS A 95 10.97 3.32 19.66
CA LYS A 95 10.56 3.16 18.26
C LYS A 95 11.22 1.95 17.61
N LEU A 96 12.50 1.72 17.86
CA LEU A 96 13.24 0.57 17.34
C LEU A 96 12.69 -0.75 17.91
N LEU A 97 12.42 -0.81 19.22
CA LEU A 97 11.79 -1.97 19.86
C LEU A 97 10.38 -2.26 19.30
N SER A 98 9.56 -1.23 19.11
CA SER A 98 8.23 -1.39 18.51
C SER A 98 8.33 -1.92 17.08
N PHE A 99 9.22 -1.37 16.25
CA PHE A 99 9.44 -1.86 14.90
C PHE A 99 9.89 -3.33 14.89
N ALA A 100 10.91 -3.68 15.69
CA ALA A 100 11.41 -5.04 15.78
C ALA A 100 10.35 -6.04 16.25
N SER A 101 9.53 -5.67 17.25
CA SER A 101 8.47 -6.55 17.74
C SER A 101 7.38 -6.77 16.69
N THR A 102 6.89 -5.72 16.03
CA THR A 102 5.90 -5.86 14.94
C THR A 102 6.44 -6.69 13.78
N THR A 103 7.64 -6.41 13.29
CA THR A 103 8.25 -7.17 12.17
C THR A 103 8.46 -8.64 12.53
N PHE A 104 8.88 -8.94 13.77
CA PHE A 104 9.03 -10.32 14.22
C PHE A 104 7.69 -11.06 14.25
N PHE A 105 6.64 -10.45 14.78
CA PHE A 105 5.30 -11.05 14.80
C PHE A 105 4.73 -11.24 13.39
N ASP A 106 4.97 -10.33 12.46
CA ASP A 106 4.51 -10.44 11.08
C ASP A 106 5.17 -11.63 10.37
N LEU A 107 6.49 -11.81 10.54
CA LEU A 107 7.23 -12.93 9.96
C LEU A 107 6.79 -14.29 10.53
N ASP A 108 6.63 -14.38 11.85
CA ASP A 108 6.11 -15.60 12.50
C ASP A 108 4.69 -15.92 12.03
N SER A 109 3.84 -14.90 11.93
CA SER A 109 2.45 -15.05 11.48
C SER A 109 2.38 -15.52 10.03
N GLU A 110 3.22 -14.99 9.14
CA GLU A 110 3.31 -15.42 7.74
C GLU A 110 3.75 -16.89 7.63
N GLU A 111 4.76 -17.31 8.39
CA GLU A 111 5.21 -18.71 8.41
C GLU A 111 4.10 -19.65 8.89
N ARG A 112 3.38 -19.26 9.95
CA ARG A 112 2.27 -20.03 10.49
C ARG A 112 1.10 -20.09 9.52
N LEU A 113 0.79 -18.99 8.83
CA LEU A 113 -0.25 -18.95 7.81
C LEU A 113 0.10 -19.89 6.64
N MET A 114 1.35 -19.87 6.17
CA MET A 114 1.81 -20.78 5.11
C MET A 114 1.63 -22.25 5.48
N LYS A 115 1.93 -22.62 6.74
CA LYS A 115 1.72 -24.00 7.23
C LYS A 115 0.24 -24.37 7.22
N VAL A 116 -0.63 -23.50 7.73
CA VAL A 116 -2.08 -23.71 7.77
C VAL A 116 -2.67 -23.82 6.35
N GLU A 117 -2.28 -22.93 5.43
CA GLU A 117 -2.74 -22.95 4.05
C GLU A 117 -2.31 -24.23 3.32
N GLN A 118 -1.12 -24.74 3.62
CA GLN A 118 -0.61 -26.01 3.09
C GLN A 118 -1.41 -27.21 3.63
N GLU A 119 -1.69 -27.26 4.94
CA GLU A 119 -2.48 -28.33 5.56
C GLU A 119 -3.93 -28.35 5.04
N LEU A 120 -4.51 -27.18 4.79
CA LEU A 120 -5.87 -27.04 4.24
C LEU A 120 -5.93 -27.22 2.72
N GLY A 121 -4.79 -27.37 2.04
CA GLY A 121 -4.72 -27.55 0.59
C GLY A 121 -5.15 -26.32 -0.22
N LEU A 122 -5.10 -25.12 0.36
CA LEU A 122 -5.60 -23.87 -0.24
C LEU A 122 -4.59 -23.20 -1.19
N ARG A 123 -3.36 -23.73 -1.28
CA ARG A 123 -2.32 -23.14 -2.13
C ARG A 123 -2.45 -23.63 -3.57
N GLU A 124 -2.82 -22.74 -4.49
CA GLU A 124 -2.76 -23.04 -5.92
C GLU A 124 -1.33 -23.37 -6.34
N LYS A 125 -1.14 -24.50 -7.04
CA LYS A 125 0.15 -24.83 -7.67
C LYS A 125 0.52 -23.67 -8.62
N PRO A 126 1.78 -23.21 -8.62
CA PRO A 126 2.19 -22.17 -9.55
C PRO A 126 1.92 -22.69 -10.96
N LYS A 127 1.21 -21.89 -11.77
CA LYS A 127 1.05 -22.17 -13.20
C LYS A 127 2.45 -22.33 -13.78
N ALA A 128 2.79 -23.55 -14.20
CA ALA A 128 4.02 -23.82 -14.92
C ALA A 128 4.03 -22.91 -16.15
N GLY A 129 4.99 -21.99 -16.18
CA GLY A 129 5.31 -21.19 -17.37
C GLY A 129 6.03 -22.03 -18.40
#